data_AF-A0A953G0M5-F1
#
_entry.id   AF-A0A953G0M5-F1
#
_cell.length_a   1.000
_cell.length_b   1.000
_cell.length_c   1.000
_cell.angle_alpha   90.00
_cell.angle_beta   90.00
_cell.angle_gamma   90.00
#
_symmetry.space_group_name_H-M   'P 1'
#
loop_
_entity.id
_entity.type
_entity.pdbx_description
1 polymer ?
#
loop_
_entity_poly.entity_id
_entity_poly.type
_entity_poly.pdbx_seq_one_letter_code
_entity_poly.pdbx_strand_id
1 'polypeptide(L)'
;MITGKVDDYNHLLGLGGNDFITGGDLSDDIDGGDGNDVIISGLSGGKVEGGNGDDLILDFCGSNKFMGADGNDKIYGGSDRDTIWGESGDDQIDGNSDDDIIYGGNGHDIIEGNNGNDVIYGDGDEDNINGGDGNDILYGGNGNDSIDAGSCISMDTVNSGSGLDSVSFRYASYNYSIRRINIKPSS
;
A
#
# COMPACT_ATOMS: atom_id res chain seq x y z
N MET A 1 22.03 -3.61 -12.07
CA MET A 1 22.42 -2.85 -10.86
C MET A 1 22.66 -1.41 -11.25
N ILE A 2 21.79 -0.54 -10.78
CA ILE A 2 21.73 0.90 -11.06
C ILE A 2 21.74 1.60 -9.71
N THR A 3 22.59 2.62 -9.56
CA THR A 3 22.73 3.33 -8.29
C THR A 3 22.81 4.82 -8.55
N GLY A 4 21.95 5.57 -7.88
CA GLY A 4 22.03 7.01 -7.84
C GLY A 4 23.29 7.52 -7.14
N LYS A 5 23.60 8.79 -7.40
CA LYS A 5 24.70 9.49 -6.75
C LYS A 5 24.20 10.09 -5.45
N VAL A 6 24.99 9.86 -4.40
CA VAL A 6 24.84 10.50 -3.10
C VAL A 6 24.71 12.03 -3.25
N ASP A 7 23.74 12.61 -2.55
CA ASP A 7 23.44 14.05 -2.50
C ASP A 7 22.99 14.70 -3.82
N ASP A 8 22.58 13.92 -4.82
CA ASP A 8 22.03 14.43 -6.09
C ASP A 8 20.58 13.96 -6.28
N TYR A 9 19.72 14.79 -6.88
CA TYR A 9 18.43 14.32 -7.44
C TYR A 9 18.70 13.48 -8.68
N ASN A 10 18.24 12.23 -8.73
CA ASN A 10 18.49 11.31 -9.83
C ASN A 10 17.23 10.89 -10.56
N HIS A 11 17.44 10.52 -11.82
CA HIS A 11 16.46 9.82 -12.63
C HIS A 11 17.08 8.48 -13.03
N LEU A 12 16.56 7.39 -12.47
CA LEU A 12 17.10 6.04 -12.62
C LEU A 12 16.12 5.18 -13.42
N LEU A 13 16.62 4.51 -14.46
CA LEU A 13 15.81 3.71 -15.39
C LEU A 13 16.39 2.29 -15.51
N GLY A 14 15.67 1.25 -15.07
CA GLY A 14 16.03 -0.16 -15.28
C GLY A 14 15.86 -0.62 -16.73
N LEU A 15 14.80 -0.11 -17.38
CA LEU A 15 14.39 -0.41 -18.75
C LEU A 15 13.83 -1.81 -18.90
N GLY A 16 14.66 -2.85 -18.91
CA GLY A 16 14.20 -4.17 -19.27
C GLY A 16 15.06 -5.29 -18.73
N GLY A 17 14.38 -6.35 -18.29
CA GLY A 17 14.96 -7.43 -17.51
C GLY A 17 15.06 -7.06 -16.03
N ASN A 18 15.25 -8.06 -15.19
CA ASN A 18 15.26 -7.88 -13.74
C ASN A 18 16.46 -7.06 -13.26
N ASP A 19 16.17 -5.92 -12.65
CA ASP A 19 17.10 -4.94 -12.17
C ASP A 19 17.20 -4.87 -10.64
N PHE A 20 18.27 -4.23 -10.20
CA PHE A 20 18.47 -3.87 -8.80
C PHE A 20 18.82 -2.38 -8.78
N ILE A 21 17.93 -1.56 -8.24
CA ILE A 21 18.02 -0.09 -8.30
C ILE A 21 18.07 0.48 -6.88
N THR A 22 18.97 1.44 -6.66
CA THR A 22 19.07 2.16 -5.38
C THR A 22 19.12 3.66 -5.65
N GLY A 23 18.15 4.44 -5.14
CA GLY A 23 18.11 5.90 -5.29
C GLY A 23 19.29 6.58 -4.62
N GLY A 24 19.46 6.35 -3.31
CA GLY A 24 20.56 6.92 -2.53
C GLY A 24 20.06 7.99 -1.57
N ASP A 25 20.77 9.11 -1.51
CA ASP A 25 20.41 10.25 -0.66
C ASP A 25 19.65 11.29 -1.50
N LEU A 26 18.73 12.04 -0.87
CA LEU A 26 17.78 12.98 -1.50
C LEU A 26 16.65 12.29 -2.27
N SER A 27 15.87 13.12 -2.96
CA SER A 27 14.68 12.76 -3.72
C SER A 27 15.09 12.22 -5.08
N ASP A 28 14.59 11.05 -5.46
CA ASP A 28 14.87 10.43 -6.74
C ASP A 28 13.59 10.06 -7.49
N ASP A 29 13.67 10.08 -8.82
CA ASP A 29 12.67 9.49 -9.72
C ASP A 29 13.22 8.15 -10.22
N ILE A 30 12.60 7.05 -9.83
CA ILE A 30 13.02 5.69 -10.17
C ILE A 30 11.94 4.99 -10.99
N ASP A 31 12.34 4.34 -12.07
CA ASP A 31 11.49 3.53 -12.96
C ASP A 31 12.23 2.19 -13.23
N GLY A 32 11.65 1.08 -12.78
CA GLY A 32 12.18 -0.27 -12.99
C GLY A 32 12.09 -0.69 -14.46
N GLY A 33 10.91 -0.55 -15.06
CA GLY A 33 10.66 -0.88 -16.45
C GLY A 33 10.11 -2.30 -16.60
N ASP A 34 10.56 -3.06 -17.60
CA ASP A 34 10.15 -4.46 -17.74
C ASP A 34 11.01 -5.39 -16.87
N GLY A 35 10.43 -6.39 -16.23
CA GLY A 35 11.15 -7.38 -15.44
C GLY A 35 10.69 -7.37 -13.98
N ASN A 36 11.18 -8.34 -13.21
CA ASN A 36 10.93 -8.37 -11.77
C ASN A 36 12.10 -7.71 -11.06
N ASP A 37 11.89 -6.49 -10.60
CA ASP A 37 12.91 -5.57 -10.11
C ASP A 37 12.96 -5.52 -8.58
N VAL A 38 14.12 -5.11 -8.08
CA VAL A 38 14.31 -4.78 -6.66
C VAL A 38 14.73 -3.33 -6.56
N ILE A 39 13.87 -2.49 -5.98
CA ILE A 39 14.07 -1.06 -5.88
C ILE A 39 14.19 -0.67 -4.41
N ILE A 40 15.25 0.09 -4.08
CA ILE A 40 15.44 0.72 -2.78
C ILE A 40 15.38 2.23 -2.98
N SER A 41 14.32 2.86 -2.49
CA SER A 41 13.97 4.26 -2.77
C SER A 41 15.04 5.24 -2.28
N GLY A 42 15.39 5.22 -0.99
CA GLY A 42 16.42 6.09 -0.45
C GLY A 42 16.10 6.58 0.96
N LEU A 43 16.56 7.79 1.30
CA LEU A 43 16.36 8.43 2.61
C LEU A 43 15.51 9.71 2.55
N SER A 44 14.99 10.07 1.38
CA SER A 44 14.16 11.26 1.20
C SER A 44 13.00 10.96 0.27
N GLY A 45 11.96 11.80 0.32
CA GLY A 45 10.77 11.60 -0.50
C GLY A 45 11.08 11.68 -2.00
N GLY A 46 10.46 10.85 -2.82
CA GLY A 46 10.68 10.72 -4.26
C GLY A 46 9.51 10.07 -4.96
N LYS A 47 9.73 9.66 -6.23
CA LYS A 47 8.78 8.84 -7.00
C LYS A 47 9.46 7.53 -7.38
N VAL A 48 8.79 6.42 -7.13
CA VAL A 48 9.23 5.09 -7.60
C VAL A 48 8.10 4.42 -8.35
N GLU A 49 8.45 3.83 -9.49
CA GLU A 49 7.59 3.00 -10.33
C GLU A 49 8.29 1.66 -10.56
N GLY A 50 7.63 0.55 -10.24
CA GLY A 50 8.10 -0.81 -10.50
C GLY A 50 8.12 -1.08 -12.00
N GLY A 51 6.96 -1.06 -12.62
CA GLY A 51 6.79 -1.20 -14.07
C GLY A 51 6.03 -2.47 -14.41
N ASN A 52 6.53 -3.26 -15.37
CA ASN A 52 5.92 -4.55 -15.72
C ASN A 52 6.69 -5.69 -15.06
N GLY A 53 6.04 -6.51 -14.25
CA GLY A 53 6.64 -7.67 -13.60
C GLY A 53 6.31 -7.68 -12.11
N ASP A 54 6.68 -8.75 -11.40
CA ASP A 54 6.46 -8.80 -9.96
C ASP A 54 7.65 -8.12 -9.25
N ASP A 55 7.45 -6.91 -8.76
CA ASP A 55 8.49 -6.05 -8.22
C ASP A 55 8.58 -6.05 -6.69
N LEU A 56 9.74 -5.68 -6.18
CA LEU A 56 9.97 -5.44 -4.75
C LEU A 56 10.47 -4.01 -4.54
N ILE A 57 9.63 -3.18 -3.95
CA ILE A 57 9.92 -1.79 -3.59
C ILE A 57 10.10 -1.70 -2.07
N LEU A 58 11.29 -1.25 -1.67
CA LEU A 58 11.66 -1.07 -0.26
C LEU A 58 12.03 0.39 -0.02
N ASP A 59 11.47 0.96 1.04
CA ASP A 59 11.90 2.25 1.53
C ASP A 59 12.29 2.23 3.02
N PHE A 60 13.00 3.28 3.42
CA PHE A 60 13.38 3.49 4.81
C PHE A 60 12.66 4.71 5.42
N CYS A 61 12.69 5.85 4.73
CA CYS A 61 12.14 7.10 5.21
C CYS A 61 12.01 8.14 4.08
N GLY A 62 11.21 9.16 4.35
CA GLY A 62 10.81 10.19 3.39
C GLY A 62 9.37 9.99 2.96
N SER A 63 8.67 11.10 2.68
CA SER A 63 7.32 11.03 2.13
C SER A 63 7.37 10.78 0.62
N ASN A 64 7.03 9.58 0.20
CA ASN A 64 7.23 9.07 -1.14
C ASN A 64 5.92 8.85 -1.90
N LYS A 65 6.08 8.62 -3.20
CA LYS A 65 5.04 8.11 -4.10
C LYS A 65 5.51 6.80 -4.72
N PHE A 66 4.84 5.71 -4.39
CA PHE A 66 5.14 4.37 -4.87
C PHE A 66 4.06 3.89 -5.83
N MET A 67 4.46 3.34 -6.97
CA MET A 67 3.58 2.72 -7.95
C MET A 67 4.14 1.33 -8.30
N GLY A 68 3.39 0.26 -8.02
CA GLY A 68 3.73 -1.10 -8.44
C GLY A 68 3.65 -1.24 -9.96
N ALA A 69 2.49 -0.86 -10.49
CA ALA A 69 2.09 -0.92 -11.90
C ALA A 69 1.54 -2.30 -12.31
N ASP A 70 2.15 -3.00 -13.27
CA ASP A 70 1.63 -4.27 -13.78
C ASP A 70 2.39 -5.44 -13.13
N GLY A 71 1.75 -6.23 -12.27
CA GLY A 71 2.37 -7.42 -11.66
C GLY A 71 1.94 -7.62 -10.21
N ASN A 72 2.42 -8.70 -9.56
CA ASN A 72 2.11 -8.94 -8.15
C ASN A 72 3.23 -8.36 -7.29
N ASP A 73 3.07 -7.11 -6.89
CA ASP A 73 4.13 -6.31 -6.31
C ASP A 73 4.21 -6.42 -4.80
N LYS A 74 5.37 -6.07 -4.27
CA LYS A 74 5.61 -5.93 -2.84
C LYS A 74 6.14 -4.56 -2.53
N ILE A 75 5.38 -3.78 -1.78
CA ILE A 75 5.70 -2.38 -1.49
C ILE A 75 5.75 -2.16 0.01
N TYR A 76 6.88 -1.63 0.50
CA TYR A 76 7.08 -1.25 1.89
C TYR A 76 7.38 0.25 1.96
N GLY A 77 6.40 1.03 2.44
CA GLY A 77 6.39 2.50 2.41
C GLY A 77 7.47 3.18 3.26
N GLY A 78 7.77 2.64 4.44
CA GLY A 78 8.79 3.19 5.33
C GLY A 78 8.21 3.97 6.51
N SER A 79 8.95 4.93 7.05
CA SER A 79 8.58 5.54 8.35
C SER A 79 7.80 6.85 8.30
N ASP A 80 7.53 7.38 7.11
CA ASP A 80 6.94 8.71 6.91
C ASP A 80 5.72 8.59 6.00
N ARG A 81 4.93 9.67 5.91
CA ARG A 81 3.67 9.67 5.15
C ARG A 81 3.87 9.42 3.67
N ASP A 82 3.33 8.31 3.18
CA ASP A 82 3.46 7.90 1.79
C ASP A 82 2.14 7.96 1.02
N THR A 83 2.27 7.88 -0.30
CA THR A 83 1.16 7.50 -1.16
C THR A 83 1.56 6.32 -2.01
N ILE A 84 0.79 5.24 -1.91
CA ILE A 84 1.11 3.94 -2.50
C ILE A 84 -0.02 3.51 -3.44
N TRP A 85 0.33 3.09 -4.64
CA TRP A 85 -0.55 2.46 -5.61
C TRP A 85 0.00 1.09 -5.98
N GLY A 86 -0.75 0.02 -5.73
CA GLY A 86 -0.44 -1.33 -6.26
C GLY A 86 -0.67 -1.39 -7.78
N GLU A 87 -1.83 -0.91 -8.20
CA GLU A 87 -2.33 -0.85 -9.59
C GLU A 87 -2.93 -2.17 -10.11
N SER A 88 -2.18 -3.04 -10.78
CA SER A 88 -2.74 -4.25 -11.39
C SER A 88 -1.98 -5.50 -10.98
N GLY A 89 -2.64 -6.41 -10.25
CA GLY A 89 -2.09 -7.69 -9.82
C GLY A 89 -2.47 -7.98 -8.38
N ASP A 90 -2.06 -9.14 -7.85
CA ASP A 90 -2.32 -9.50 -6.46
C ASP A 90 -1.20 -8.93 -5.57
N ASP A 91 -1.35 -7.69 -5.09
CA ASP A 91 -0.28 -6.93 -4.45
C ASP A 91 -0.14 -7.19 -2.94
N GLN A 92 1.05 -6.95 -2.40
CA GLN A 92 1.32 -6.91 -0.96
C GLN A 92 1.87 -5.53 -0.59
N ILE A 93 1.06 -4.74 0.12
CA ILE A 93 1.39 -3.36 0.45
C ILE A 93 1.43 -3.18 1.98
N ASP A 94 2.53 -2.61 2.46
CA ASP A 94 2.74 -2.25 3.87
C ASP A 94 3.12 -0.77 3.98
N GLY A 95 2.18 0.05 4.46
CA GLY A 95 2.40 1.49 4.71
C GLY A 95 3.43 1.76 5.81
N ASN A 96 3.61 0.81 6.72
CA ASN A 96 4.51 0.86 7.88
C ASN A 96 4.11 1.89 8.95
N SER A 97 4.53 3.16 8.84
CA SER A 97 4.34 4.13 9.94
C SER A 97 4.07 5.55 9.44
N ASP A 98 3.31 6.29 10.25
CA ASP A 98 2.73 7.61 9.94
C ASP A 98 1.44 7.48 9.11
N ASP A 99 0.79 8.60 8.81
CA ASP A 99 -0.49 8.62 8.12
C ASP A 99 -0.31 8.41 6.61
N ASP A 100 -0.64 7.21 6.11
CA ASP A 100 -0.45 6.82 4.71
C ASP A 100 -1.73 6.90 3.87
N ILE A 101 -1.56 6.96 2.55
CA ILE A 101 -2.64 6.78 1.58
C ILE A 101 -2.29 5.59 0.69
N ILE A 102 -3.11 4.54 0.73
CA ILE A 102 -2.86 3.28 0.01
C ILE A 102 -4.04 2.96 -0.90
N TYR A 103 -3.72 2.64 -2.15
CA TYR A 103 -4.64 2.11 -3.16
C TYR A 103 -4.12 0.72 -3.57
N GLY A 104 -4.94 -0.31 -3.37
CA GLY A 104 -4.65 -1.68 -3.84
C GLY A 104 -4.65 -1.71 -5.35
N GLY A 105 -5.84 -1.60 -5.95
CA GLY A 105 -5.99 -1.50 -7.39
C GLY A 105 -6.94 -2.57 -7.92
N ASN A 106 -6.54 -3.30 -8.96
CA ASN A 106 -7.25 -4.49 -9.38
C ASN A 106 -6.43 -5.72 -8.99
N GLY A 107 -7.07 -6.70 -8.36
CA GLY A 107 -6.45 -7.97 -8.00
C GLY A 107 -6.81 -8.32 -6.56
N HIS A 108 -6.29 -9.44 -6.06
CA HIS A 108 -6.53 -9.84 -4.68
C HIS A 108 -5.43 -9.30 -3.78
N ASP A 109 -5.64 -8.10 -3.23
CA ASP A 109 -4.59 -7.39 -2.52
C ASP A 109 -4.51 -7.74 -1.04
N ILE A 110 -3.30 -7.66 -0.50
CA ILE A 110 -3.03 -7.70 0.95
C ILE A 110 -2.46 -6.35 1.35
N ILE A 111 -3.22 -5.60 2.15
CA ILE A 111 -2.86 -4.23 2.51
C ILE A 111 -2.80 -4.08 4.04
N GLU A 112 -1.67 -3.59 4.55
CA GLU A 112 -1.44 -3.27 5.95
C GLU A 112 -1.10 -1.78 6.11
N GLY A 113 -1.95 -1.00 6.79
CA GLY A 113 -1.66 0.41 7.15
C GLY A 113 -0.66 0.53 8.30
N ASN A 114 -0.71 -0.41 9.25
CA ASN A 114 0.15 -0.47 10.42
C ASN A 114 -0.04 0.70 11.39
N ASN A 115 0.94 1.58 11.63
CA ASN A 115 0.78 2.65 12.64
C ASN A 115 0.48 3.98 11.95
N GLY A 116 -0.68 4.58 12.19
CA GLY A 116 -1.02 5.80 11.46
C GLY A 116 -2.49 6.09 11.53
N ASN A 117 -2.92 7.24 11.03
CA ASN A 117 -4.31 7.41 10.63
C ASN A 117 -4.36 7.25 9.12
N ASP A 118 -4.55 6.02 8.69
CA ASP A 118 -4.35 5.65 7.29
C ASP A 118 -5.62 5.81 6.48
N VAL A 119 -5.46 6.02 5.17
CA VAL A 119 -6.56 5.97 4.21
C VAL A 119 -6.27 4.85 3.21
N ILE A 120 -7.07 3.77 3.29
CA ILE A 120 -6.85 2.56 2.50
C ILE A 120 -8.05 2.31 1.59
N TYR A 121 -7.78 2.06 0.32
CA TYR A 121 -8.72 1.61 -0.69
C TYR A 121 -8.26 0.24 -1.22
N GLY A 122 -9.07 -0.80 -1.07
CA GLY A 122 -8.85 -2.08 -1.76
C GLY A 122 -9.15 -1.99 -3.26
N ASP A 123 -10.17 -1.19 -3.60
CA ASP A 123 -10.64 -0.89 -4.96
C ASP A 123 -11.42 -2.05 -5.62
N GLY A 124 -10.75 -2.98 -6.31
CA GLY A 124 -11.43 -4.01 -7.10
C GLY A 124 -10.95 -5.42 -6.79
N ASP A 125 -11.88 -6.37 -6.85
CA ASP A 125 -11.70 -7.79 -6.51
C ASP A 125 -11.62 -8.04 -5.00
N GLU A 126 -11.36 -9.28 -4.57
CA GLU A 126 -11.42 -9.69 -3.16
C GLU A 126 -10.15 -9.32 -2.37
N ASP A 127 -10.25 -8.31 -1.49
CA ASP A 127 -9.09 -7.78 -0.76
C ASP A 127 -9.00 -8.23 0.71
N ASN A 128 -7.78 -8.22 1.26
CA ASN A 128 -7.52 -8.37 2.68
C ASN A 128 -6.84 -7.12 3.25
N ILE A 129 -7.61 -6.30 3.98
CA ILE A 129 -7.19 -5.01 4.48
C ILE A 129 -7.05 -5.05 6.00
N ASN A 130 -5.93 -4.56 6.51
CA ASN A 130 -5.70 -4.33 7.93
C ASN A 130 -5.32 -2.86 8.16
N GLY A 131 -6.20 -2.10 8.82
CA GLY A 131 -5.96 -0.69 9.16
C GLY A 131 -4.80 -0.53 10.15
N GLY A 132 -4.83 -1.30 11.24
CA GLY A 132 -3.77 -1.29 12.24
C GLY A 132 -4.09 -0.41 13.46
N ASP A 133 -3.12 0.38 13.90
CA ASP A 133 -3.20 1.25 15.07
C ASP A 133 -3.37 2.71 14.64
N GLY A 134 -4.49 3.31 14.98
CA GLY A 134 -4.79 4.74 14.76
C GLY A 134 -6.11 4.88 14.00
N ASN A 135 -6.58 6.11 13.77
CA ASN A 135 -7.96 6.32 13.29
C ASN A 135 -8.02 6.21 11.77
N ASP A 136 -8.34 5.03 11.28
CA ASP A 136 -8.23 4.74 9.86
C ASP A 136 -9.52 5.01 9.08
N ILE A 137 -9.37 5.23 7.78
CA ILE A 137 -10.46 5.27 6.82
C ILE A 137 -10.25 4.14 5.82
N LEU A 138 -11.09 3.11 5.91
CA LEU A 138 -10.95 1.88 5.14
C LEU A 138 -12.10 1.74 4.14
N TYR A 139 -11.76 1.59 2.87
CA TYR A 139 -12.67 1.27 1.78
C TYR A 139 -12.31 -0.11 1.24
N GLY A 140 -13.25 -1.06 1.28
CA GLY A 140 -13.10 -2.37 0.65
C GLY A 140 -13.10 -2.19 -0.86
N GLY A 141 -14.28 -2.10 -1.45
CA GLY A 141 -14.39 -1.74 -2.86
C GLY A 141 -15.44 -2.58 -3.55
N ASN A 142 -15.13 -3.12 -4.71
CA ASN A 142 -15.93 -4.16 -5.33
C ASN A 142 -15.29 -5.51 -5.02
N GLY A 143 -15.97 -6.43 -4.35
CA GLY A 143 -15.35 -7.70 -4.02
C GLY A 143 -15.92 -8.28 -2.74
N ASN A 144 -15.46 -9.47 -2.35
CA ASN A 144 -15.80 -10.03 -1.06
C ASN A 144 -14.66 -9.75 -0.09
N ASP A 145 -14.68 -8.57 0.52
CA ASP A 145 -13.48 -8.08 1.21
C ASP A 145 -13.40 -8.58 2.65
N SER A 146 -12.18 -8.78 3.14
CA SER A 146 -11.86 -9.03 4.53
C SER A 146 -11.16 -7.83 5.13
N ILE A 147 -11.86 -7.08 5.98
CA ILE A 147 -11.34 -5.86 6.59
C ILE A 147 -11.17 -6.05 8.09
N ASP A 148 -9.96 -5.92 8.58
CA ASP A 148 -9.64 -5.77 9.99
C ASP A 148 -9.31 -4.31 10.29
N ALA A 149 -10.20 -3.60 10.95
CA ALA A 149 -9.98 -2.20 11.29
C ALA A 149 -8.97 -2.01 12.43
N GLY A 150 -8.45 -3.10 13.02
CA GLY A 150 -7.39 -2.99 14.03
C GLY A 150 -7.92 -2.62 15.42
N SER A 151 -7.13 -1.86 16.18
CA SER A 151 -7.26 -1.74 17.64
C SER A 151 -8.36 -0.78 18.09
N CYS A 152 -9.35 -1.24 18.87
CA CYS A 152 -10.54 -0.45 19.26
C CYS A 152 -10.32 0.81 20.15
N ILE A 153 -9.07 1.25 20.38
CA ILE A 153 -8.79 2.59 20.89
C ILE A 153 -8.82 3.65 19.79
N SER A 154 -8.77 3.23 18.52
CA SER A 154 -9.00 4.07 17.36
C SER A 154 -10.50 4.23 17.06
N MET A 155 -10.79 5.28 16.29
CA MET A 155 -12.11 5.61 15.77
C MET A 155 -12.13 5.41 14.25
N ASP A 156 -12.07 4.16 13.81
CA ASP A 156 -12.00 3.86 12.38
C ASP A 156 -13.34 4.09 11.69
N THR A 157 -13.24 4.48 10.41
CA THR A 157 -14.36 4.59 9.49
C THR A 157 -14.21 3.53 8.42
N VAL A 158 -15.09 2.53 8.41
CA VAL A 158 -15.08 1.46 7.40
C VAL A 158 -16.27 1.58 6.46
N ASN A 159 -16.00 1.55 5.16
CA ASN A 159 -16.96 1.34 4.09
C ASN A 159 -16.53 0.12 3.26
N SER A 160 -17.13 -1.03 3.53
CA SER A 160 -16.74 -2.28 2.86
C SER A 160 -17.14 -2.34 1.38
N GLY A 161 -17.95 -1.41 0.87
CA GLY A 161 -18.29 -1.38 -0.55
C GLY A 161 -19.35 -2.40 -0.95
N SER A 162 -19.16 -3.07 -2.09
CA SER A 162 -20.11 -4.00 -2.69
C SER A 162 -19.59 -5.41 -2.69
N GLY A 163 -20.43 -6.36 -2.28
CA GLY A 163 -20.11 -7.78 -2.25
C GLY A 163 -20.52 -8.39 -0.91
N LEU A 164 -19.93 -9.53 -0.57
CA LEU A 164 -20.15 -10.21 0.70
C LEU A 164 -18.94 -10.03 1.62
N ASP A 165 -18.91 -8.89 2.30
CA ASP A 165 -17.73 -8.47 3.05
C ASP A 165 -17.77 -8.96 4.51
N SER A 166 -16.58 -9.13 5.08
CA SER A 166 -16.33 -9.39 6.49
C SER A 166 -15.54 -8.23 7.09
N VAL A 167 -16.09 -7.60 8.14
CA VAL A 167 -15.40 -6.54 8.88
C VAL A 167 -15.22 -6.94 10.34
N SER A 168 -13.99 -6.88 10.84
CA SER A 168 -13.66 -7.10 12.25
C SER A 168 -13.02 -5.87 12.89
N PHE A 169 -13.18 -5.77 14.21
CA PHE A 169 -12.51 -4.79 15.07
C PHE A 169 -11.88 -5.58 16.23
N ARG A 170 -10.61 -5.34 16.55
CA ARG A 170 -9.93 -6.06 17.65
C ARG A 170 -10.13 -5.32 18.96
N TYR A 171 -10.89 -5.95 19.86
CA TYR A 171 -11.04 -5.52 21.25
C TYR A 171 -10.02 -6.23 22.15
N ALA A 172 -9.27 -5.50 22.97
CA ALA A 172 -8.31 -6.07 23.92
C ALA A 172 -8.93 -6.98 25.01
N SER A 173 -10.26 -7.20 25.06
CA SER A 173 -10.87 -8.03 26.12
C SER A 173 -12.19 -8.75 25.82
N TYR A 174 -12.90 -8.52 24.70
CA TYR A 174 -14.10 -9.31 24.35
C TYR A 174 -14.36 -9.33 22.85
N ASN A 175 -14.56 -10.53 22.28
CA ASN A 175 -15.05 -10.73 20.91
C ASN A 175 -16.54 -10.30 20.84
N TYR A 176 -16.81 -9.06 20.42
CA TYR A 176 -18.13 -8.69 19.91
C TYR A 176 -18.06 -8.57 18.40
N SER A 177 -18.74 -9.49 17.70
CA SER A 177 -19.11 -9.29 16.31
C SER A 177 -20.20 -8.20 16.26
N ILE A 178 -19.83 -6.96 15.95
CA ILE A 178 -20.81 -5.89 15.74
C ILE A 178 -21.48 -6.11 14.39
N ARG A 179 -22.77 -6.47 14.40
CA ARG A 179 -23.65 -6.33 13.24
C ARG A 179 -24.10 -4.87 13.12
N ARG A 180 -23.31 -4.04 12.44
CA ARG A 180 -23.81 -2.82 11.79
C ARG A 180 -23.11 -2.63 10.46
N ILE A 181 -23.51 -3.46 9.51
CA ILE A 181 -23.25 -3.24 8.09
C ILE A 181 -24.17 -2.10 7.67
N ASN A 182 -23.63 -0.94 7.31
CA ASN A 182 -24.38 0.02 6.51
C ASN A 182 -24.43 -0.53 5.09
N ILE A 183 -25.33 -1.51 4.86
CA ILE A 183 -25.74 -1.87 3.50
C ILE A 183 -26.51 -0.65 2.99
N LYS A 184 -25.84 0.24 2.28
CA LYS A 184 -26.57 1.14 1.38
C LYS A 184 -27.03 0.27 0.21
N PRO A 185 -28.34 0.04 0.02
CA PRO A 185 -28.77 -0.53 -1.24
C PRO A 185 -28.37 0.46 -2.33
N SER A 186 -27.70 -0.04 -3.37
CA SER A 186 -27.56 0.67 -4.63
C SER A 186 -28.96 1.11 -5.08
N SER A 187 -29.14 2.42 -5.23
CA SER A 187 -30.34 3.05 -5.79
C SER A 187 -30.48 2.77 -7.27
#